data_AF-A0A1G1FC02-F1
#
_entry.id   AF-A0A1G1FC02-F1
#
_cell.length_a   1.000
_cell.length_b   1.000
_cell.length_c   1.000
_cell.angle_alpha   90.00
_cell.angle_beta   90.00
_cell.angle_gamma   90.00
#
_symmetry.space_group_name_H-M   'P 1'
#
loop_
_entity.id
_entity.type
_entity.pdbx_description
1 polymer ?
#
loop_
_entity_poly.entity_id
_entity_poly.type
_entity_poly.pdbx_seq_one_letter_code
_entity_poly.pdbx_strand_id
1 'polypeptide(L)'
;MPLIIVAKPGLGTINHIMLTVNLALKEGLDVAGVILNYTQPPENSLAEETNPKLLEEICPVPVIGIFPYLKNMGEDFLQNTALRNLNLEVIKKYLGLDIIHKP
;
A
#
# COMPACT_ATOMS: atom_id res chain seq x y z
N MET A 1 10.59 -12.02 -8.35
CA MET A 1 9.44 -12.08 -7.43
C MET A 1 9.06 -10.66 -7.08
N PRO A 2 7.77 -10.29 -7.07
CA PRO A 2 7.32 -8.94 -6.74
C PRO A 2 7.52 -8.63 -5.24
N LEU A 3 7.87 -7.38 -4.93
CA LEU A 3 7.95 -6.86 -3.57
C LEU A 3 6.79 -5.89 -3.29
N ILE A 4 6.07 -6.11 -2.20
CA ILE A 4 5.13 -5.13 -1.63
C ILE A 4 5.72 -4.60 -0.34
N ILE A 5 5.77 -3.27 -0.20
CA ILE A 5 6.24 -2.61 1.01
C ILE A 5 5.03 -2.22 1.86
N VAL A 6 5.02 -2.58 3.13
CA VAL A 6 3.96 -2.20 4.08
C VAL A 6 4.54 -1.29 5.14
N ALA A 7 3.91 -0.14 5.37
CA ALA A 7 4.37 0.85 6.33
C ALA A 7 3.22 1.34 7.22
N LYS A 8 3.54 1.71 8.46
CA LYS A 8 2.58 2.39 9.34
C LYS A 8 2.37 3.85 8.88
N PRO A 9 1.18 4.43 9.01
CA PRO A 9 0.97 5.86 8.85
C PRO A 9 1.57 6.65 10.04
N GLY A 10 1.89 7.93 9.83
CA GLY A 10 2.41 8.83 10.87
C GLY A 10 3.62 9.66 10.43
N LEU A 11 4.17 10.48 11.34
CA LEU A 11 5.30 11.37 11.06
C LEU A 11 6.58 10.59 10.71
N GLY A 12 7.29 11.04 9.66
CA GLY A 12 8.52 10.40 9.16
C GLY A 12 8.29 9.19 8.23
N THR A 13 7.06 8.70 8.12
CA THR A 13 6.68 7.55 7.28
C THR A 13 7.09 7.71 5.82
N ILE A 14 6.88 8.89 5.24
CA ILE A 14 7.26 9.17 3.84
C ILE A 14 8.73 8.92 3.61
N ASN A 15 9.61 9.42 4.49
CA ASN A 15 11.05 9.23 4.35
C ASN A 15 11.43 7.75 4.43
N HIS A 16 10.86 7.02 5.39
CA HIS A 16 11.14 5.59 5.53
C HIS A 16 10.67 4.80 4.30
N ILE A 17 9.49 5.11 3.75
CA ILE A 17 8.99 4.50 2.52
C ILE A 17 9.92 4.84 1.35
N MET A 18 10.25 6.11 1.16
CA MET A 18 11.10 6.54 0.04
C MET A 18 12.51 5.92 0.10
N LEU A 19 13.12 5.86 1.28
CA LEU A 19 14.42 5.19 1.45
C LEU A 19 14.35 3.70 1.10
N THR A 20 13.29 3.01 1.56
CA THR A 20 13.09 1.58 1.30
C THR A 20 12.81 1.31 -0.18
N VAL A 21 11.89 2.06 -0.78
CA VAL A 21 11.52 1.96 -2.20
C VAL A 21 12.74 2.22 -3.09
N ASN A 22 13.46 3.34 -2.86
CA ASN A 22 14.60 3.69 -3.69
C ASN A 22 15.73 2.67 -3.57
N LEU A 23 15.98 2.11 -2.38
CA LEU A 23 16.96 1.04 -2.22
C LEU A 23 16.53 -0.22 -2.96
N ALA A 24 15.28 -0.66 -2.80
CA ALA A 24 14.76 -1.85 -3.47
C ALA A 24 14.85 -1.72 -5.00
N LEU A 25 14.45 -0.57 -5.55
CA LEU A 25 14.57 -0.28 -6.98
C LEU A 25 16.03 -0.27 -7.45
N LYS A 26 16.93 0.34 -6.66
CA LYS A 26 18.37 0.39 -6.97
C LYS A 26 19.01 -1.00 -7.01
N GLU A 27 18.57 -1.91 -6.14
CA GLU A 27 19.02 -3.31 -6.11
C GLU A 27 18.32 -4.19 -7.18
N GLY A 28 17.53 -3.59 -8.07
CA GLY A 28 16.87 -4.30 -9.18
C GLY A 28 15.65 -5.11 -8.77
N LEU A 29 15.06 -4.83 -7.59
CA LEU A 29 13.82 -5.48 -7.18
C LEU A 29 12.61 -4.87 -7.89
N ASP A 30 11.69 -5.74 -8.28
CA ASP A 30 10.40 -5.37 -8.87
C ASP A 30 9.42 -5.01 -7.75
N VAL A 31 9.36 -3.73 -7.42
CA VAL A 31 8.48 -3.20 -6.36
C VAL A 31 7.09 -3.00 -6.94
N ALA A 32 6.15 -3.88 -6.55
CA ALA A 32 4.76 -3.85 -6.98
C ALA A 32 4.00 -2.63 -6.42
N GLY A 33 4.37 -2.16 -5.23
CA GLY A 33 3.80 -0.96 -4.63
C GLY A 33 3.91 -0.91 -3.11
N VAL A 34 3.26 0.10 -2.54
CA VAL A 34 3.26 0.40 -1.10
C VAL A 34 1.85 0.31 -0.53
N ILE A 35 1.70 -0.29 0.65
CA ILE A 35 0.46 -0.26 1.45
C ILE A 35 0.74 0.51 2.74
N LEU A 36 -0.08 1.51 3.04
CA LEU A 36 -0.14 2.11 4.37
C LEU A 36 -1.10 1.29 5.23
N ASN A 37 -0.67 0.81 6.40
CA ASN A 37 -1.48 -0.05 7.25
C ASN A 37 -1.62 0.53 8.66
N TYR A 38 -2.86 0.88 9.05
CA TYR A 38 -3.18 1.32 10.40
C TYR A 38 -3.28 0.11 11.33
N THR A 39 -2.26 -0.09 12.17
CA THR A 39 -2.26 -1.15 13.20
C THR A 39 -2.89 -0.72 14.52
N GLN A 40 -3.19 0.58 14.64
CA GLN A 40 -3.86 1.21 15.78
C GLN A 40 -4.91 2.20 15.26
N PRO A 41 -5.90 2.58 16.08
CA PRO A 41 -6.82 3.66 15.72
C PRO A 41 -6.05 4.91 15.27
N PRO A 42 -6.50 5.61 14.21
CA PRO A 42 -5.86 6.83 13.76
C PRO A 42 -5.78 7.85 14.89
N GLU A 43 -4.63 8.51 15.03
CA GLU A 43 -4.43 9.58 15.99
C GLU A 43 -4.99 10.92 15.47
N ASN A 44 -5.41 10.97 14.20
CA ASN A 44 -5.90 12.16 13.49
C ASN A 44 -4.86 13.29 13.51
N SER A 45 -3.58 12.93 13.42
CA SER A 45 -2.52 13.92 13.29
C SER A 45 -2.54 14.54 11.89
N LEU A 46 -2.09 15.79 11.76
CA LEU A 46 -1.95 16.45 10.46
C LEU A 46 -1.11 15.62 9.47
N ALA A 47 -0.12 14.89 9.98
CA ALA A 47 0.70 13.98 9.18
C ALA A 47 -0.11 12.79 8.64
N GLU A 48 -1.01 12.20 9.43
CA GLU A 48 -1.88 11.10 8.95
C GLU A 48 -2.85 11.56 7.85
N GLU A 49 -3.32 12.81 7.92
CA GLU A 49 -4.23 13.37 6.92
C GLU A 49 -3.50 13.74 5.60
N THR A 50 -2.30 14.32 5.70
CA THR A 50 -1.58 14.89 4.54
C THR A 50 -0.65 13.90 3.86
N ASN A 51 -0.04 12.97 4.60
CA ASN A 51 0.99 12.08 4.07
C ASN A 51 0.51 11.16 2.94
N PRO A 52 -0.71 10.58 2.96
CA PRO A 52 -1.10 9.65 1.91
C PRO A 52 -1.16 10.29 0.52
N LYS A 53 -1.76 11.49 0.41
CA LYS A 53 -1.82 12.23 -0.84
C LYS A 53 -0.43 12.64 -1.33
N LEU A 54 0.40 13.14 -0.42
CA LEU A 54 1.78 13.50 -0.75
C LEU A 54 2.57 12.27 -1.21
N LEU A 55 2.37 11.11 -0.57
CA LEU A 55 3.02 9.86 -0.95
C LEU A 55 2.60 9.43 -2.36
N GLU A 56 1.32 9.52 -2.71
CA GLU A 56 0.84 9.24 -4.08
C GLU A 56 1.50 10.15 -5.13
N GLU A 57 1.80 11.40 -4.79
CA GLU A 57 2.42 12.37 -5.71
C GLU A 57 3.93 12.12 -5.92
N ILE A 58 4.64 11.63 -4.91
CA ILE A 58 6.12 11.54 -4.94
C ILE A 58 6.68 10.12 -4.99
N CYS A 59 5.87 9.10 -4.69
CA CYS A 59 6.35 7.72 -4.68
C CYS A 59 6.61 7.24 -6.11
N PRO A 60 7.79 6.68 -6.42
CA PRO A 60 8.10 6.21 -7.77
C PRO A 60 7.41 4.88 -8.12
N VAL A 61 6.64 4.31 -7.17
CA VAL A 61 5.88 3.07 -7.33
C VAL A 61 4.44 3.30 -6.87
N PRO A 62 3.48 2.48 -7.32
CA PRO A 62 2.07 2.67 -6.94
C PRO A 62 1.87 2.60 -5.42
N VAL A 63 1.12 3.54 -4.87
CA VAL A 63 0.48 3.36 -3.57
C VAL A 63 -0.75 2.48 -3.83
N ILE A 64 -0.70 1.23 -3.35
CA ILE A 64 -1.77 0.24 -3.52
C ILE A 64 -3.00 0.68 -2.73
N GLY A 65 -2.79 1.30 -1.56
CA GLY A 65 -3.86 1.90 -0.78
C GLY A 65 -3.55 1.96 0.71
N ILE A 66 -4.57 2.35 1.47
CA ILE A 66 -4.50 2.56 2.91
C ILE A 66 -5.41 1.54 3.58
N PHE A 67 -4.83 0.54 4.24
CA PHE A 67 -5.59 -0.44 5.01
C PHE A 67 -5.93 0.14 6.41
N PRO A 68 -7.23 0.27 6.75
CA PRO A 68 -7.65 0.89 8.01
C PRO A 68 -7.47 -0.05 9.20
N TYR A 69 -7.47 0.53 10.40
CA TYR A 69 -7.47 -0.24 11.63
C TYR A 69 -8.79 -0.99 11.81
N LEU A 70 -8.70 -2.29 12.07
CA LEU A 70 -9.86 -3.14 12.31
C LEU A 70 -9.89 -3.59 13.76
N LYS A 71 -11.00 -3.28 14.45
CA LYS A 71 -11.26 -3.77 15.80
C LYS A 71 -11.72 -5.24 15.80
N ASN A 72 -12.28 -5.71 14.69
CA ASN A 72 -12.74 -7.07 14.48
C ASN A 72 -12.07 -7.64 13.22
N MET A 73 -11.54 -8.86 13.31
CA MET A 73 -10.77 -9.54 12.27
C MET A 73 -11.54 -10.71 11.65
N GLY A 74 -12.88 -10.67 11.65
CA GLY A 74 -13.70 -11.67 10.94
C GLY A 74 -13.36 -11.73 9.44
N GLU A 75 -13.34 -12.92 8.86
CA GLU A 75 -12.84 -13.18 7.52
C GLU A 75 -13.57 -12.37 6.43
N ASP A 76 -14.92 -12.38 6.46
CA ASP A 76 -15.74 -11.57 5.55
C ASP A 76 -15.43 -10.06 5.67
N PHE A 77 -15.15 -9.59 6.88
CA PHE A 77 -14.86 -8.18 7.13
C PHE A 77 -13.46 -7.79 6.64
N LEU A 78 -12.47 -8.67 6.81
CA LEU A 78 -11.12 -8.49 6.27
C LEU A 78 -11.14 -8.42 4.75
N GLN A 79 -11.81 -9.37 4.10
CA GLN A 79 -11.91 -9.40 2.64
C GLN A 79 -12.60 -8.15 2.10
N ASN A 80 -13.75 -7.77 2.65
CA ASN A 80 -14.48 -6.57 2.22
C ASN A 80 -13.66 -5.30 2.45
N THR A 81 -12.93 -5.20 3.56
CA THR A 81 -12.03 -4.08 3.83
C THR A 81 -10.90 -4.01 2.81
N ALA A 82 -10.25 -5.14 2.51
CA ALA A 82 -9.18 -5.19 1.52
C ALA A 82 -9.67 -4.73 0.14
N LEU A 83 -10.79 -5.27 -0.33
CA LEU A 83 -11.37 -4.94 -1.65
C LEU A 83 -11.75 -3.46 -1.80
N ARG A 84 -12.15 -2.79 -0.70
CA ARG A 84 -12.53 -1.37 -0.72
C ARG A 84 -11.35 -0.42 -0.67
N ASN A 85 -10.25 -0.82 -0.03
CA ASN A 85 -9.17 0.08 0.32
C ASN A 85 -7.86 -0.19 -0.44
N LEU A 86 -7.73 -1.35 -1.09
CA LEU A 86 -6.53 -1.74 -1.84
C LEU A 86 -6.88 -1.88 -3.33
N ASN A 87 -6.13 -1.18 -4.18
CA ASN A 87 -6.22 -1.31 -5.62
C ASN A 87 -5.55 -2.62 -6.08
N LEU A 88 -6.33 -3.69 -6.13
CA LEU A 88 -5.83 -5.01 -6.51
C LEU A 88 -5.41 -5.10 -7.98
N GLU A 89 -5.84 -4.18 -8.87
CA GLU A 89 -5.40 -4.16 -10.27
C GLU A 89 -3.87 -4.02 -10.37
N VAL A 90 -3.25 -3.31 -9.42
CA VAL A 90 -1.79 -3.16 -9.33
C VAL A 90 -1.09 -4.52 -9.17
N ILE A 91 -1.74 -5.45 -8.47
CA ILE A 91 -1.17 -6.75 -8.11
C ILE A 91 -1.52 -7.84 -9.14
N LYS A 92 -2.64 -7.72 -9.87
CA LYS A 92 -3.11 -8.73 -10.84
C LYS A 92 -2.05 -9.16 -11.85
N LYS A 93 -1.28 -8.20 -12.37
CA LYS A 93 -0.20 -8.47 -13.34
C LYS A 93 0.90 -9.39 -12.79
N TYR A 94 1.12 -9.35 -11.48
CA TYR A 94 2.12 -10.19 -10.82
C TYR A 94 1.60 -11.57 -10.44
N LEU A 95 0.27 -11.74 -10.42
CA LEU A 95 -0.40 -13.01 -10.12
C LEU A 95 -0.72 -13.83 -11.39
N GLY A 96 -0.37 -13.33 -12.57
CA GLY A 96 -0.74 -13.97 -13.85
C GLY A 96 -2.24 -13.94 -14.12
N LEU A 97 -2.98 -13.04 -13.48
CA LEU A 97 -4.44 -12.92 -13.59
C LEU A 97 -4.89 -12.06 -14.79
N ASP A 98 -3.94 -11.53 -15.56
CA ASP A 98 -4.20 -10.69 -16.75
C ASP A 98 -4.80 -11.48 -17.94
N ILE A 99 -4.90 -12.82 -17.85
CA ILE A 99 -5.34 -13.68 -18.96
C ILE A 99 -6.88 -13.83 -19.06
N ILE A 100 -7.68 -13.28 -18.12
CA ILE A 100 -9.13 -13.56 -18.09
C ILE A 100 -9.99 -12.53 -18.85
N HIS A 101 -9.43 -11.46 -19.42
CA HIS A 101 -10.20 -10.57 -20.31
C HIS A 101 -9.43 -10.22 -21.59
N LYS A 102 -9.60 -11.06 -22.61
CA LYS A 102 -9.60 -10.61 -23.99
C LYS A 102 -10.79 -11.28 -24.72
N PRO A 103 -11.70 -10.51 -25.35
CA PRO A 103 -12.72 -11.06 -26.22
C PRO A 103 -12.11 -11.71 -27.47
#